data_AF-A0A963Q974-F1
#
_entry.id   AF-A0A963Q974-F1
#
_cell.length_a   1.000
_cell.length_b   1.000
_cell.length_c   1.000
_cell.angle_alpha   90.00
_cell.angle_beta   90.00
_cell.angle_gamma   90.00
#
_symmetry.space_group_name_H-M   'P 1'
#
loop_
_entity.id
_entity.type
_entity.pdbx_description
1 polymer ?
#
loop_
_entity_poly.entity_id
_entity_poly.type
_entity_poly.pdbx_seq_one_letter_code
_entity_poly.pdbx_strand_id
1 'polypeptide(L)'
;MSDIADLFKSIALPVMPEVGMALINTLDQPKTSLEKIHSLIAQDPTLSAKLLALANSAAFGLPRKVDSLDHALKLVGLSRIRTLA
;
A
#
# COMPACT_ATOMS: atom_id res chain seq x y z
N MET A 1 29.03 6.17 -5.63
CA MET A 1 27.80 6.28 -6.44
C MET A 1 26.65 5.98 -5.51
N SER A 2 25.81 6.98 -5.21
CA SER A 2 24.63 6.74 -4.39
C SER A 2 23.66 5.87 -5.19
N ASP A 3 23.35 4.68 -4.68
CA ASP A 3 22.40 3.76 -5.30
C ASP A 3 21.01 4.40 -5.30
N ILE A 4 20.22 4.19 -6.36
CA ILE A 4 18.82 4.64 -6.43
C ILE A 4 18.04 4.12 -5.22
N ALA A 5 18.38 2.93 -4.74
CA ALA A 5 17.77 2.36 -3.53
C ALA A 5 17.99 3.23 -2.28
N ASP A 6 19.13 3.91 -2.16
CA ASP A 6 19.43 4.76 -1.01
C ASP A 6 18.71 6.11 -1.09
N LEU A 7 18.42 6.59 -2.29
CA LEU A 7 17.59 7.79 -2.51
C LEU A 7 16.17 7.60 -1.97
N PHE A 8 15.56 6.43 -2.20
CA PHE A 8 14.23 6.12 -1.67
C PHE A 8 14.20 5.95 -0.14
N LYS A 9 15.32 5.61 0.50
CA LYS A 9 15.42 5.57 1.97
C LYS A 9 15.52 6.96 2.58
N SER A 10 16.13 7.92 1.89
CA SER A 10 16.31 9.27 2.40
C SER A 10 15.13 10.20 2.11
N ILE A 11 14.22 9.83 1.20
CA ILE A 11 13.08 10.65 0.82
C ILE A 11 11.80 9.99 1.31
N ALA A 12 11.14 10.61 2.29
CA ALA A 12 9.77 10.29 2.63
C ALA A 12 8.85 10.82 1.53
N LEU A 13 8.51 9.96 0.56
CA LEU A 13 7.57 10.33 -0.48
C LEU A 13 6.17 10.51 0.14
N PRO A 14 5.52 11.67 -0.06
CA PRO A 14 4.16 11.86 0.39
C PRO A 14 3.21 10.98 -0.43
N VAL A 15 2.10 10.63 0.19
CA VAL A 15 0.94 10.10 -0.53
C VAL A 15 0.26 11.26 -1.24
N MET A 16 -0.20 11.04 -2.48
CA MET A 16 -1.00 12.02 -3.20
C MET A 16 -2.27 12.33 -2.40
N PRO A 17 -2.50 13.57 -1.95
CA PRO A 17 -3.60 13.91 -1.04
C PRO A 17 -4.96 13.45 -1.54
N GLU A 18 -5.22 13.57 -2.84
CA GLU A 18 -6.48 13.20 -3.48
C GLU A 18 -6.71 11.68 -3.42
N VAL A 19 -5.65 10.89 -3.64
CA VAL A 19 -5.70 9.42 -3.59
C VAL A 19 -5.85 8.95 -2.14
N GLY A 20 -5.12 9.55 -1.21
CA GLY A 20 -5.22 9.26 0.23
C GLY A 20 -6.62 9.52 0.77
N MET A 21 -7.21 10.69 0.47
CA MET A 21 -8.59 11.00 0.86
C MET A 21 -9.60 10.05 0.21
N ALA A 22 -9.45 9.75 -1.08
CA ALA A 22 -10.32 8.80 -1.77
C ALA A 22 -10.24 7.39 -1.17
N LEU A 23 -9.05 6.97 -0.73
CA LEU A 23 -8.84 5.69 -0.04
C LEU A 23 -9.56 5.66 1.31
N ILE A 24 -9.40 6.69 2.14
CA ILE A 24 -10.11 6.80 3.44
C ILE A 24 -11.62 6.74 3.24
N ASN A 25 -12.14 7.59 2.35
CA ASN A 25 -13.57 7.65 2.04
C ASN A 25 -14.12 6.31 1.51
N THR A 26 -13.31 5.57 0.76
CA THR A 26 -13.69 4.24 0.25
C THR A 26 -13.67 3.22 1.38
N LEU A 27 -12.71 3.26 2.29
CA LEU A 27 -12.62 2.34 3.44
C LEU A 27 -13.74 2.55 4.47
N ASP A 28 -14.38 3.72 4.49
CA ASP A 28 -15.53 4.02 5.36
C ASP A 28 -16.88 3.52 4.81
N GLN A 29 -16.92 3.01 3.58
CA GLN A 29 -18.15 2.50 2.98
C GLN A 29 -18.45 1.07 3.48
N PRO A 30 -19.69 0.76 3.92
CA PRO A 30 -20.05 -0.54 4.50
C PRO A 30 -19.97 -1.72 3.51
N LYS A 31 -19.86 -1.46 2.21
CA LYS A 31 -19.72 -2.47 1.14
C LYS A 31 -18.67 -2.06 0.10
N THR A 32 -17.44 -1.83 0.54
CA THR A 32 -16.34 -1.56 -0.40
C THR A 32 -15.78 -2.83 -1.03
N SER A 33 -15.48 -2.76 -2.33
CA SER A 33 -14.81 -3.84 -3.06
C SER A 33 -13.29 -3.69 -2.99
N LEU A 34 -12.60 -4.83 -2.94
CA LEU A 34 -11.13 -4.88 -3.03
C LEU A 34 -10.62 -4.29 -4.35
N GLU A 35 -11.36 -4.43 -5.44
CA GLU A 35 -11.01 -3.87 -6.75
C GLU A 35 -10.93 -2.33 -6.74
N LYS A 36 -11.83 -1.67 -6.00
CA LYS A 36 -11.83 -0.21 -5.90
C LYS A 36 -10.65 0.30 -5.09
N ILE A 37 -10.31 -0.40 -4.00
CA ILE A 37 -9.12 -0.12 -3.20
C ILE A 37 -7.86 -0.37 -4.02
N HIS A 38 -7.79 -1.50 -4.74
CA HIS A 38 -6.69 -1.80 -5.65
C HIS A 38 -6.48 -0.67 -6.65
N SER A 39 -7.55 -0.23 -7.31
CA SER A 39 -7.50 0.85 -8.29
C SER A 39 -7.00 2.16 -7.70
N LEU A 40 -7.34 2.49 -6.46
CA LEU A 40 -6.85 3.68 -5.76
C LEU A 40 -5.37 3.55 -5.39
N ILE A 41 -4.96 2.43 -4.79
CA ILE A 41 -3.56 2.21 -4.40
C ILE A 41 -2.64 2.18 -5.62
N ALA A 42 -3.09 1.59 -6.73
CA ALA A 42 -2.33 1.51 -7.98
C ALA A 42 -2.10 2.89 -8.64
N GLN A 43 -2.88 3.92 -8.29
CA GLN A 43 -2.68 5.28 -8.79
C GLN A 43 -1.52 6.01 -8.10
N ASP A 44 -1.11 5.58 -6.91
CA ASP A 44 -0.03 6.20 -6.15
C ASP A 44 1.12 5.19 -5.88
N PRO A 45 2.30 5.40 -6.48
CA PRO A 45 3.48 4.59 -6.23
C PRO A 45 3.89 4.52 -4.75
N THR A 46 3.68 5.58 -3.98
CA THR A 46 3.97 5.63 -2.55
C THR A 46 3.07 4.66 -1.80
N LEU A 47 1.76 4.68 -2.06
CA LEU A 47 0.81 3.73 -1.44
C LEU A 47 1.11 2.30 -1.85
N SER A 48 1.40 2.07 -3.13
CA SER A 48 1.79 0.76 -3.65
C SER A 48 3.03 0.21 -2.94
N ALA A 49 4.08 1.03 -2.81
CA ALA A 49 5.31 0.65 -2.12
C ALA A 49 5.07 0.37 -0.63
N LYS A 50 4.29 1.22 0.05
CA LYS A 50 3.92 1.04 1.46
C LYS A 50 3.13 -0.25 1.68
N LEU A 51 2.18 -0.57 0.80
CA LEU A 51 1.39 -1.80 0.88
C LEU A 51 2.29 -3.05 0.71
N LEU A 52 3.15 -3.05 -0.31
CA LEU A 52 4.08 -4.16 -0.54
C LEU A 52 5.09 -4.29 0.61
N ALA A 53 5.60 -3.19 1.15
CA ALA A 53 6.50 -3.20 2.30
C ALA A 53 5.81 -3.76 3.56
N LEU A 54 4.55 -3.40 3.79
CA LEU A 54 3.76 -3.94 4.88
C LEU A 54 3.51 -5.44 4.71
N ALA A 55 3.07 -5.88 3.53
CA ALA A 55 2.83 -7.29 3.22
C ALA A 55 4.10 -8.16 3.37
N ASN A 56 5.26 -7.60 3.02
CA ASN A 56 6.57 -8.27 3.16
C ASN A 56 7.23 -8.07 4.53
N SER A 57 6.54 -7.44 5.49
CA SER A 57 7.09 -7.25 6.83
C SER A 57 7.16 -8.56 7.61
N ALA A 58 8.03 -8.61 8.62
CA ALA A 58 8.19 -9.77 9.50
C ALA A 58 6.86 -10.18 10.18
N ALA A 59 5.89 -9.27 10.28
CA ALA A 59 4.57 -9.54 10.85
C ALA A 59 3.79 -10.66 10.13
N PHE A 60 4.09 -10.91 8.85
CA PHE A 60 3.41 -11.94 8.04
C PHE A 60 4.23 -13.22 7.85
N GLY A 61 5.52 -13.24 8.23
CA GLY A 61 6.35 -14.46 8.26
C GLY A 61 6.44 -15.24 6.94
N LEU A 62 6.35 -14.56 5.80
CA LEU A 62 6.20 -15.23 4.51
C LEU A 62 7.51 -15.90 4.04
N PRO A 63 7.43 -17.12 3.47
CA PRO A 63 8.60 -17.81 2.91
C PRO A 63 9.05 -17.22 1.56
N ARG A 64 8.19 -16.47 0.87
CA ARG A 64 8.47 -15.78 -0.40
C ARG A 64 7.93 -14.36 -0.36
N LYS A 65 8.60 -13.46 -1.09
CA LYS A 65 8.18 -12.07 -1.20
C LYS A 65 6.87 -11.94 -1.99
N VAL A 66 6.02 -11.00 -1.59
CA VAL A 66 4.83 -10.55 -2.32
C VAL A 66 5.25 -9.46 -3.30
N ASP A 67 4.86 -9.61 -4.56
CA ASP A 67 5.19 -8.73 -5.68
C ASP A 67 3.96 -8.17 -6.41
N SER A 68 2.75 -8.56 -6.00
CA SER A 68 1.49 -8.07 -6.58
C SER A 68 0.61 -7.38 -5.55
N LEU A 69 -0.05 -6.31 -5.98
CA LEU A 69 -0.99 -5.55 -5.13
C LEU A 69 -2.19 -6.41 -4.72
N ASP A 70 -2.73 -7.24 -5.62
CA ASP A 70 -3.84 -8.14 -5.30
C ASP A 70 -3.50 -9.13 -4.18
N HIS A 71 -2.30 -9.71 -4.21
CA HIS A 71 -1.85 -10.63 -3.17
C HIS A 71 -1.61 -9.86 -1.85
N ALA A 72 -0.99 -8.69 -1.93
CA ALA A 72 -0.76 -7.84 -0.76
C ALA A 72 -2.06 -7.39 -0.09
N LEU A 73 -3.07 -6.98 -0.87
CA LEU A 73 -4.40 -6.59 -0.39
C LEU A 73 -5.10 -7.71 0.37
N LYS A 74 -5.11 -8.92 -0.21
CA LYS A 74 -5.72 -10.11 0.40
C LYS A 74 -5.02 -10.52 1.69
N LEU A 75 -3.69 -10.40 1.74
CA LEU A 75 -2.88 -10.77 2.89
C LEU A 75 -2.99 -9.75 4.04
N VAL A 76 -2.88 -8.46 3.72
CA VAL A 76 -2.86 -7.38 4.72
C VAL A 76 -4.24 -7.11 5.29
N GLY A 77 -5.27 -7.15 4.44
CA GLY A 77 -6.65 -6.88 4.83
C GLY A 77 -6.97 -5.40 5.05
N LEU A 78 -8.27 -5.08 5.00
CA LEU A 78 -8.77 -3.70 4.94
C LEU A 78 -8.43 -2.85 6.18
N SER A 79 -8.45 -3.47 7.36
CA SER A 79 -8.18 -2.77 8.63
C SER A 79 -6.77 -2.20 8.70
N ARG A 80 -5.78 -2.93 8.18
CA ARG A 80 -4.38 -2.52 8.15
C ARG A 80 -4.09 -1.58 6.97
N ILE A 81 -4.80 -1.71 5.86
CA ILE A 81 -4.67 -0.78 4.71
C ILE A 81 -5.00 0.66 5.11
N ARG A 82 -5.92 0.87 6.07
CA ARG A 82 -6.26 2.21 6.59
C ARG A 82 -5.04 2.96 7.14
N THR A 83 -4.03 2.26 7.68
CA THR A 83 -2.84 2.91 8.25
C THR A 83 -1.86 3.41 7.19
N LEU A 84 -2.12 3.14 5.91
CA LEU A 84 -1.28 3.57 4.79
C LEU A 84 -1.67 4.96 4.26
N ALA A 85 -2.93 5.35 4.48
CA ALA A 85 -3.52 6.61 4.05
C ALA A 85 -3.15 7.78 4.97
#